data_AF-A0A7K2ITB7-F1
#
_entry.id   AF-A0A7K2ITB7-F1
#
_cell.length_a   1.000
_cell.length_b   1.000
_cell.length_c   1.000
_cell.angle_alpha   90.00
_cell.angle_beta   90.00
_cell.angle_gamma   90.00
#
_symmetry.space_group_name_H-M   'P 1'
#
loop_
_entity.id
_entity.type
_entity.pdbx_description
1 polymer ?
#
loop_
_entity_poly.entity_id
_entity_poly.type
_entity_poly.pdbx_seq_one_letter_code
_entity_poly.pdbx_strand_id
1 'polypeptide(L)'
;MTNAARTFDYLDYGKDSWSQDRHVAVKMAEVSPGLAGQMLVHRKAREGVVDAVCHSFSQVIDLGCGLPTMRRAPHERGRVLWGSRSRTVYVDHDLAALAAARAWWEHPARVRGGNVHVLNLDLRYPKILASALGEHLDLSVPVGVLSTLTLDHLEDSEVTGLVEALAARLAPGSGWGITHLSGMNGAADVYTDQAQEQGADTRLVAREADGLRKVFEESGWRWHVSPPNDPGRGEPPIAALTTLTGTSRPC
;
A
#
# COMPACT_ATOMS: atom_id res chain seq x y z
N MET A 1 -10.54 19.10 5.68
CA MET A 1 -10.61 17.70 6.11
C MET A 1 -9.21 17.13 6.16
N THR A 2 -8.89 16.35 7.19
CA THR A 2 -7.68 15.55 7.25
C THR A 2 -7.67 14.52 6.13
N ASN A 3 -6.49 14.07 5.72
CA ASN A 3 -6.30 13.13 4.63
C ASN A 3 -5.21 12.13 4.99
N ALA A 4 -5.44 10.85 4.72
CA ALA A 4 -4.51 9.79 5.11
C ALA A 4 -3.13 10.03 4.50
N ALA A 5 -3.06 10.21 3.19
CA ALA A 5 -1.81 10.40 2.47
C ALA A 5 -1.02 11.61 3.01
N ARG A 6 -1.68 12.74 3.33
CA ARG A 6 -1.01 13.92 3.94
C ARG A 6 -0.62 13.73 5.41
N THR A 7 -1.44 13.01 6.18
CA THR A 7 -1.18 12.72 7.59
C THR A 7 0.02 11.80 7.72
N PHE A 8 0.06 10.74 6.93
CA PHE A 8 1.18 9.80 6.88
C PHE A 8 2.42 10.39 6.21
N ASP A 9 2.28 11.29 5.23
CA ASP A 9 3.43 12.06 4.73
C ASP A 9 4.09 12.86 5.86
N TYR A 10 3.32 13.55 6.70
CA TYR A 10 3.88 14.24 7.87
C TYR A 10 4.54 13.29 8.88
N LEU A 11 3.90 12.16 9.19
CA LEU A 11 4.45 11.14 10.09
C LEU A 11 5.76 10.51 9.55
N ASP A 12 5.93 10.48 8.23
CA ASP A 12 7.15 10.02 7.54
C ASP A 12 8.19 11.15 7.32
N TYR A 13 8.01 12.29 7.98
CA TYR A 13 8.84 13.51 7.85
C TYR A 13 8.85 14.11 6.43
N GLY A 14 7.76 13.90 5.69
CA GLY A 14 7.46 14.59 4.46
C GLY A 14 7.03 16.04 4.68
N LYS A 15 6.81 16.75 3.57
CA LYS A 15 6.52 18.20 3.55
C LYS A 15 5.13 18.52 3.04
N ASP A 16 4.43 17.53 2.48
CA ASP A 16 3.19 17.68 1.74
C ASP A 16 2.00 17.39 2.67
N SER A 17 1.90 18.20 3.73
CA SER A 17 0.83 18.15 4.73
C SER A 17 0.25 19.53 5.01
N TRP A 18 -1.02 19.60 5.38
CA TRP A 18 -1.66 20.83 5.85
C TRP A 18 -1.77 20.85 7.38
N SER A 19 -2.18 22.00 7.93
CA SER A 19 -2.29 22.19 9.38
C SER A 19 -3.18 21.14 10.04
N GLN A 20 -4.30 20.77 9.40
CA GLN A 20 -5.22 19.77 9.92
C GLN A 20 -4.59 18.36 9.96
N ASP A 21 -3.85 17.98 8.92
CA ASP A 21 -3.21 16.65 8.85
C ASP A 21 -2.13 16.53 9.93
N ARG A 22 -1.34 17.60 10.12
CA ARG A 22 -0.33 17.68 11.19
C ARG A 22 -0.96 17.61 12.58
N HIS A 23 -2.07 18.29 12.78
CA HIS A 23 -2.80 18.28 14.05
C HIS A 23 -3.28 16.88 14.42
N VAL A 24 -3.85 16.14 13.45
CA VAL A 24 -4.27 14.76 13.67
C VAL A 24 -3.06 13.87 13.94
N ALA A 25 -1.97 13.99 13.16
CA ALA A 25 -0.75 13.22 13.38
C ALA A 25 -0.12 13.45 14.78
N VAL A 26 -0.14 14.68 15.29
CA VAL A 26 0.33 14.99 16.66
C VAL A 26 -0.54 14.27 17.69
N LYS A 27 -1.88 14.35 17.57
CA LYS A 27 -2.79 13.63 18.47
C LYS A 27 -2.56 12.12 18.44
N MET A 28 -2.33 11.54 17.26
CA MET A 28 -2.00 10.12 17.11
C MET A 28 -0.72 9.77 17.89
N ALA A 29 0.32 10.60 17.80
CA ALA A 29 1.58 10.39 18.50
C ALA A 29 1.48 10.59 20.02
N GLU A 30 0.59 11.46 20.50
CA GLU A 30 0.32 11.67 21.93
C GLU A 30 -0.30 10.43 22.60
N VAL A 31 -1.25 9.77 21.92
CA VAL A 31 -1.90 8.56 22.43
C VAL A 31 -1.09 7.29 22.19
N SER A 32 -0.13 7.32 21.26
CA SER A 32 0.75 6.20 20.93
C SER A 32 2.21 6.67 20.83
N PRO A 33 2.92 6.82 21.96
CA PRO A 33 4.29 7.36 21.98
C PRO A 33 5.31 6.59 21.12
N GLY A 34 5.02 5.32 20.80
CA GLY A 34 5.85 4.48 19.92
C GLY A 34 5.68 4.77 18.41
N LEU A 35 4.65 5.53 18.01
CA LEU A 35 4.29 5.74 16.60
C LEU A 35 5.43 6.34 15.78
N ALA A 36 6.14 7.35 16.32
CA ALA A 36 7.26 7.97 15.62
C ALA A 36 8.41 6.98 15.35
N GLY A 37 8.67 6.07 16.30
CA GLY A 37 9.65 4.99 16.12
C GLY A 37 9.19 3.99 15.07
N GLN A 38 7.92 3.58 15.12
CA GLN A 38 7.34 2.66 14.13
C GLN A 38 7.37 3.25 12.71
N MET A 39 7.07 4.53 12.55
CA MET A 39 7.11 5.22 11.26
C MET A 39 8.53 5.32 10.67
N LEU A 40 9.55 5.50 11.52
CA LEU A 40 10.94 5.47 11.08
C LEU A 40 11.36 4.09 10.55
N VAL A 41 10.94 3.02 11.24
CA VAL A 41 11.20 1.64 10.81
C VAL A 41 10.40 1.32 9.55
N HIS A 42 9.13 1.73 9.51
CA HIS A 42 8.24 1.60 8.36
C HIS A 42 8.86 2.17 7.09
N ARG A 43 9.47 3.36 7.17
CA ARG A 43 10.13 3.97 6.01
C ARG A 43 11.18 3.07 5.36
N LYS A 44 12.04 2.44 6.17
CA LYS A 44 13.08 1.52 5.70
C LYS A 44 12.45 0.24 5.15
N ALA A 45 11.46 -0.30 5.85
CA ALA A 45 10.72 -1.47 5.42
C ALA A 45 10.01 -1.25 4.08
N ARG A 46 9.34 -0.11 3.91
CA ARG A 46 8.68 0.31 2.66
C ARG A 46 9.68 0.35 1.51
N GLU A 47 10.84 0.99 1.70
CA GLU A 47 11.87 1.05 0.65
C GLU A 47 12.35 -0.36 0.25
N GLY A 48 12.61 -1.23 1.23
CA GLY A 48 13.04 -2.61 0.99
C GLY A 48 11.99 -3.49 0.31
N VAL A 49 10.73 -3.38 0.73
CA VAL A 49 9.60 -4.11 0.12
C VAL A 49 9.36 -3.65 -1.33
N VAL A 50 9.35 -2.33 -1.57
CA VAL A 50 9.21 -1.76 -2.92
C VAL A 50 10.37 -2.19 -3.81
N ASP A 51 11.62 -2.18 -3.29
CA ASP A 51 12.78 -2.67 -4.03
C ASP A 51 12.63 -4.15 -4.38
N ALA A 52 12.34 -5.01 -3.41
CA ALA A 52 12.20 -6.44 -3.64
C ALA A 52 11.14 -6.75 -4.71
N VAL A 53 9.97 -6.11 -4.65
CA VAL A 53 8.91 -6.26 -5.66
C VAL A 53 9.39 -5.75 -7.02
N CYS A 54 9.95 -4.55 -7.11
CA CYS A 54 10.38 -3.98 -8.39
C CYS A 54 11.51 -4.78 -9.06
N HIS A 55 12.40 -5.42 -8.29
CA HIS A 55 13.47 -6.29 -8.81
C HIS A 55 12.95 -7.66 -9.28
N SER A 56 11.79 -8.08 -8.79
CA SER A 56 11.23 -9.40 -9.09
C SER A 56 10.20 -9.36 -10.22
N PHE A 57 9.51 -8.22 -10.40
CA PHE A 57 8.37 -8.12 -11.31
C PHE A 57 8.51 -6.93 -12.27
N SER A 58 8.26 -7.19 -13.55
CA SER A 58 8.18 -6.14 -14.58
C SER A 58 6.81 -5.45 -14.63
N GLN A 59 5.79 -6.05 -14.00
CA GLN A 59 4.44 -5.52 -13.87
C GLN A 59 4.15 -5.33 -12.38
N VAL A 60 3.82 -4.10 -11.98
CA VAL A 60 3.58 -3.76 -10.57
C VAL A 60 2.22 -3.07 -10.40
N ILE A 61 1.49 -3.46 -9.37
CA ILE A 61 0.30 -2.79 -8.88
C ILE A 61 0.66 -2.13 -7.57
N ASP A 62 0.39 -0.84 -7.42
CA ASP A 62 0.58 -0.10 -6.18
C ASP A 62 -0.78 0.35 -5.64
N LEU A 63 -1.25 -0.34 -4.60
CA LEU A 63 -2.55 -0.16 -3.98
C LEU A 63 -2.44 0.91 -2.89
N GLY A 64 -3.27 1.96 -2.96
CA GLY A 64 -3.19 3.11 -2.05
C GLY A 64 -1.92 3.92 -2.28
N CYS A 65 -1.69 4.33 -3.53
CA CYS A 65 -0.42 4.96 -3.93
C CYS A 65 -0.14 6.29 -3.22
N GLY A 66 -1.15 6.94 -2.65
CA GLY A 66 -1.01 8.16 -1.88
C GLY A 66 -0.42 9.31 -2.68
N LEU A 67 0.24 10.23 -1.97
CA LEU A 67 0.89 11.37 -2.61
C LEU A 67 2.18 10.96 -3.31
N PRO A 68 2.49 11.55 -4.48
CA PRO A 68 3.78 11.37 -5.14
C PRO A 68 4.91 11.90 -4.27
N THR A 69 5.58 11.03 -3.52
CA THR A 69 6.81 11.42 -2.82
C THR A 69 7.98 11.33 -3.80
N MET A 70 8.94 12.26 -3.72
CA MET A 70 10.11 12.30 -4.62
C MET A 70 11.10 11.13 -4.42
N ARG A 71 10.79 10.15 -3.56
CA ARG A 71 11.67 9.02 -3.26
C ARG A 71 11.28 7.79 -4.07
N ARG A 72 11.84 7.70 -5.29
CA ARG A 72 11.89 6.53 -6.19
C ARG A 72 10.58 5.73 -6.24
N ALA A 73 9.61 6.25 -6.98
CA ALA A 73 8.32 5.58 -7.21
C ALA A 73 8.51 4.23 -7.95
N PRO A 74 7.62 3.24 -7.75
CA PRO A 74 7.71 1.92 -8.38
C PRO A 74 7.95 1.96 -9.89
N HIS A 75 7.27 2.85 -10.63
CA HIS A 75 7.44 2.97 -12.08
C HIS A 75 8.84 3.46 -12.50
N GLU A 76 9.48 4.33 -11.71
CA GLU A 76 10.85 4.79 -11.99
C GLU A 76 11.86 3.66 -11.80
N ARG A 77 11.71 2.88 -10.71
CA ARG A 77 12.54 1.69 -10.45
C ARG A 77 12.33 0.65 -11.54
N GLY A 78 11.07 0.36 -11.86
CA GLY A 78 10.71 -0.57 -12.91
C GLY A 78 11.28 -0.16 -14.27
N ARG A 79 11.26 1.14 -14.60
CA ARG A 79 11.85 1.67 -15.84
C ARG A 79 13.36 1.42 -15.92
N VAL A 80 14.08 1.62 -14.81
CA VAL A 80 15.53 1.36 -14.73
C VAL A 80 15.82 -0.14 -14.90
N LEU A 81 15.04 -1.00 -14.26
CA LEU A 81 15.27 -2.45 -14.23
C LEU A 81 14.80 -3.18 -15.50
N TRP A 82 13.66 -2.76 -16.06
CA TRP A 82 12.95 -3.51 -17.11
C TRP A 82 12.74 -2.74 -18.42
N GLY A 83 13.11 -1.44 -18.46
CA GLY A 83 13.03 -0.63 -19.68
C GLY A 83 11.60 -0.43 -20.18
N SER A 84 11.33 -0.81 -21.43
CA SER A 84 10.00 -0.72 -22.06
C SER A 84 9.01 -1.80 -21.59
N ARG A 85 9.52 -2.87 -20.96
CA ARG A 85 8.67 -3.94 -20.40
C ARG A 85 8.03 -3.56 -19.07
N SER A 86 8.53 -2.51 -18.42
CA SER A 86 7.97 -2.05 -17.15
C SER A 86 6.55 -1.56 -17.34
N ARG A 87 5.64 -2.06 -16.49
CA ARG A 87 4.25 -1.61 -16.36
C ARG A 87 3.96 -1.33 -14.90
N THR A 88 3.27 -0.23 -14.62
CA THR A 88 2.88 0.13 -13.26
C THR A 88 1.45 0.66 -13.25
N VAL A 89 0.60 0.06 -12.43
CA VAL A 89 -0.75 0.54 -12.18
C VAL A 89 -0.82 1.05 -10.75
N TYR A 90 -1.04 2.34 -10.60
CA TYR A 90 -1.33 3.00 -9.34
C TYR A 90 -2.83 2.99 -9.10
N VAL A 91 -3.25 2.64 -7.90
CA VAL A 91 -4.67 2.60 -7.51
C VAL A 91 -4.85 3.43 -6.25
N ASP A 92 -5.80 4.34 -6.28
CA ASP A 92 -6.25 5.07 -5.09
C ASP A 92 -7.71 5.49 -5.30
N HIS A 93 -8.42 5.82 -4.23
CA HIS A 93 -9.76 6.42 -4.30
C HIS A 93 -9.75 7.88 -3.86
N ASP A 94 -8.66 8.34 -3.24
CA ASP A 94 -8.51 9.70 -2.78
C ASP A 94 -8.25 10.64 -3.95
N LEU A 95 -9.22 11.51 -4.24
CA LEU A 95 -9.15 12.44 -5.37
C LEU A 95 -7.95 13.39 -5.27
N ALA A 96 -7.49 13.76 -4.07
CA ALA A 96 -6.32 14.61 -3.90
C ALA A 96 -5.03 13.85 -4.24
N ALA A 97 -4.91 12.59 -3.79
CA ALA A 97 -3.80 11.72 -4.15
C ALA A 97 -3.76 11.49 -5.67
N LEU A 98 -4.90 11.14 -6.27
CA LEU A 98 -5.03 10.90 -7.71
C LEU A 98 -4.71 12.15 -8.53
N ALA A 99 -5.17 13.33 -8.12
CA ALA A 99 -4.87 14.58 -8.82
C ALA A 99 -3.36 14.88 -8.82
N ALA A 100 -2.70 14.70 -7.68
CA ALA A 100 -1.25 14.86 -7.58
C ALA A 100 -0.51 13.79 -8.41
N ALA A 101 -0.94 12.53 -8.32
CA ALA A 101 -0.39 11.40 -9.06
C ALA A 101 -0.46 11.62 -10.58
N ARG A 102 -1.61 12.01 -11.12
CA ARG A 102 -1.75 12.32 -12.55
C ARG A 102 -0.86 13.49 -12.97
N ALA A 103 -0.86 14.57 -12.19
CA ALA A 103 -0.03 15.73 -12.48
C ALA A 103 1.48 15.42 -12.50
N TRP A 104 1.92 14.44 -11.71
CA TRP A 104 3.34 14.06 -11.60
C TRP A 104 3.74 12.91 -12.52
N TRP A 105 2.95 11.84 -12.56
CA TRP A 105 3.21 10.57 -13.26
C TRP A 105 2.57 10.44 -14.62
N GLU A 106 1.68 11.33 -15.04
CA GLU A 106 1.14 11.37 -16.42
C GLU A 106 1.69 12.57 -17.21
N HIS A 107 2.55 13.40 -16.59
CA HIS A 107 3.12 14.58 -17.25
C HIS A 107 3.99 14.16 -18.46
N PRO A 108 3.68 14.59 -19.70
CA PRO A 108 4.35 14.11 -20.92
C PRO A 108 5.88 14.30 -20.95
N ALA A 109 6.38 15.34 -20.27
CA ALA A 109 7.81 15.58 -20.13
C ALA A 109 8.54 14.59 -19.20
N ARG A 110 7.81 13.89 -18.33
CA ARG A 110 8.32 12.90 -17.36
C ARG A 110 8.03 11.47 -17.82
N VAL A 111 6.93 11.27 -18.52
CA VAL A 111 6.51 9.99 -19.09
C VAL A 111 6.91 9.92 -20.56
N ARG A 112 8.21 9.87 -20.85
CA ARG A 112 8.66 9.49 -22.21
C ARG A 112 8.40 7.99 -22.41
N GLY A 113 7.16 7.65 -22.79
CA GLY A 113 6.73 6.32 -23.24
C GLY A 113 6.41 5.30 -22.15
N GLY A 114 5.61 5.66 -21.13
CA GLY A 114 5.40 4.85 -19.94
C GLY A 114 4.07 4.10 -19.92
N ASN A 115 4.13 2.78 -19.70
CA ASN A 115 2.99 1.95 -19.32
C ASN A 115 2.64 2.21 -17.83
N VAL A 116 2.34 3.46 -17.50
CA VAL A 116 1.97 3.90 -16.15
C VAL A 116 0.51 4.35 -16.20
N HIS A 117 -0.32 3.77 -15.34
CA HIS A 117 -1.75 4.06 -15.28
C HIS A 117 -2.14 4.39 -13.86
N VAL A 118 -2.94 5.44 -13.67
CA VAL A 118 -3.53 5.80 -12.39
C VAL A 118 -5.02 5.52 -12.44
N LEU A 119 -5.51 4.61 -11.60
CA LEU A 119 -6.91 4.20 -11.53
C LEU A 119 -7.57 4.76 -10.29
N ASN A 120 -8.73 5.39 -10.48
CA ASN A 120 -9.61 5.81 -9.39
C ASN A 120 -10.50 4.63 -9.01
N LEU A 121 -10.07 3.82 -8.06
CA LEU A 121 -10.80 2.65 -7.61
C LEU A 121 -10.70 2.51 -6.10
N ASP A 122 -11.80 2.08 -5.51
CA ASP A 122 -11.89 1.77 -4.10
C ASP A 122 -11.65 0.27 -3.88
N LEU A 123 -10.68 -0.04 -3.03
CA LEU A 123 -10.20 -1.39 -2.75
C LEU A 123 -11.26 -2.26 -2.05
N ARG A 124 -12.28 -1.64 -1.44
CA ARG A 124 -13.44 -2.32 -0.87
C ARG A 124 -14.32 -3.00 -1.92
N TYR A 125 -14.10 -2.70 -3.22
CA TYR A 125 -14.79 -3.34 -4.35
C TYR A 125 -13.81 -4.15 -5.23
N PRO A 126 -13.22 -5.23 -4.69
CA PRO A 126 -12.08 -5.89 -5.32
C PRO A 126 -12.39 -6.59 -6.65
N LYS A 127 -13.66 -6.91 -6.93
CA LYS A 127 -14.10 -7.42 -8.25
C LYS A 127 -13.93 -6.37 -9.36
N ILE A 128 -14.22 -5.11 -9.06
CA ILE A 128 -14.04 -4.00 -10.01
C ILE A 128 -12.55 -3.80 -10.26
N LEU A 129 -11.74 -3.78 -9.20
CA LEU A 129 -10.29 -3.73 -9.26
C LEU A 129 -9.73 -4.85 -10.16
N ALA A 130 -10.04 -6.10 -9.88
CA ALA A 130 -9.54 -7.26 -10.62
C ALA A 130 -9.90 -7.21 -12.12
N SER A 131 -11.06 -6.67 -12.47
CA SER A 131 -11.46 -6.47 -13.87
C SER A 131 -10.60 -5.40 -14.54
N ALA A 132 -10.50 -4.22 -13.93
CA ALA A 132 -9.79 -3.07 -14.49
C ALA A 132 -8.28 -3.34 -14.66
N LEU A 133 -7.66 -4.10 -13.75
CA LEU A 133 -6.24 -4.47 -13.86
C LEU A 133 -5.90 -5.21 -15.16
N GLY A 134 -6.82 -6.03 -15.67
CA GLY A 134 -6.62 -6.80 -16.90
C GLY A 134 -6.57 -5.96 -18.18
N GLU A 135 -7.00 -4.70 -18.12
CA GLU A 135 -6.92 -3.77 -19.26
C GLU A 135 -5.51 -3.18 -19.43
N HIS A 136 -4.69 -3.23 -18.38
CA HIS A 136 -3.38 -2.57 -18.32
C HIS A 136 -2.22 -3.55 -18.17
N LEU A 137 -2.48 -4.71 -17.56
CA LEU A 137 -1.49 -5.73 -17.22
C LEU A 137 -1.84 -7.07 -17.88
N ASP A 138 -0.81 -7.82 -18.26
CA ASP A 138 -0.92 -9.23 -18.60
C ASP A 138 -0.95 -10.05 -17.31
N LEU A 139 -2.17 -10.37 -16.84
CA LEU A 139 -2.37 -11.13 -15.60
C LEU A 139 -2.14 -12.65 -15.78
N SER A 140 -1.75 -13.11 -16.97
CA SER A 140 -1.37 -14.51 -17.21
C SER A 140 0.07 -14.82 -16.79
N VAL A 141 0.88 -13.78 -16.53
CA VAL A 141 2.23 -13.88 -15.99
C VAL A 141 2.31 -13.24 -14.59
N PRO A 142 3.33 -13.57 -13.78
CA PRO A 142 3.45 -13.03 -12.42
C PRO A 142 3.46 -11.49 -12.36
N VAL A 143 2.72 -10.96 -11.38
CA VAL A 143 2.59 -9.52 -11.09
C VAL A 143 3.05 -9.25 -9.65
N GLY A 144 3.74 -8.13 -9.45
CA GLY A 144 4.07 -7.62 -8.13
C GLY A 144 2.97 -6.72 -7.61
N VAL A 145 2.52 -6.91 -6.36
CA VAL A 145 1.54 -6.04 -5.69
C VAL A 145 2.24 -5.34 -4.54
N LEU A 146 1.93 -4.07 -4.33
CA LEU A 146 2.37 -3.27 -3.19
C LEU A 146 1.16 -2.76 -2.44
N SER A 147 1.23 -2.85 -1.11
CA SER A 147 0.28 -2.22 -0.19
C SER A 147 1.07 -1.71 1.02
N THR A 148 1.40 -0.43 1.00
CA THR A 148 2.27 0.18 2.02
C THR A 148 1.47 1.11 2.93
N LEU A 149 1.12 0.63 4.12
CA LEU A 149 0.10 1.20 5.02
C LEU A 149 -1.30 1.32 4.41
N THR A 150 -1.59 0.50 3.40
CA THR A 150 -2.85 0.55 2.65
C THR A 150 -3.92 -0.34 3.29
N LEU A 151 -3.54 -1.55 3.69
CA LEU A 151 -4.48 -2.53 4.25
C LEU A 151 -5.02 -2.08 5.62
N ASP A 152 -4.32 -1.17 6.28
CA ASP A 152 -4.75 -0.46 7.48
C ASP A 152 -6.08 0.28 7.26
N HIS A 153 -6.39 0.68 6.02
CA HIS A 153 -7.63 1.39 5.69
C HIS A 153 -8.84 0.49 5.42
N LEU A 154 -8.68 -0.82 5.55
CA LEU A 154 -9.71 -1.81 5.27
C LEU A 154 -10.10 -2.55 6.55
N GLU A 155 -11.36 -2.94 6.68
CA GLU A 155 -11.80 -3.91 7.69
C GLU A 155 -11.33 -5.33 7.36
N ASP A 156 -11.39 -6.23 8.33
CA ASP A 156 -10.92 -7.62 8.17
C ASP A 156 -11.63 -8.37 7.03
N SER A 157 -12.94 -8.13 6.85
CA SER A 157 -13.71 -8.71 5.75
C SER A 157 -13.31 -8.14 4.39
N GLU A 158 -12.96 -6.85 4.34
CA GLU A 158 -12.52 -6.13 3.14
C GLU A 158 -11.10 -6.56 2.74
N VAL A 159 -10.18 -6.72 3.71
CA VAL A 159 -8.84 -7.29 3.47
C VAL A 159 -8.96 -8.71 2.93
N THR A 160 -9.77 -9.57 3.57
CA THR A 160 -10.01 -10.94 3.11
C THR A 160 -10.52 -10.94 1.67
N GLY A 161 -11.57 -10.16 1.38
CA GLY A 161 -12.14 -10.08 0.03
C GLY A 161 -11.17 -9.57 -1.03
N LEU A 162 -10.30 -8.62 -0.69
CA LEU A 162 -9.26 -8.11 -1.59
C LEU A 162 -8.18 -9.18 -1.87
N VAL A 163 -7.70 -9.84 -0.83
CA VAL A 163 -6.66 -10.88 -0.93
C VAL A 163 -7.17 -12.07 -1.76
N GLU A 164 -8.39 -12.53 -1.51
CA GLU A 164 -9.04 -13.60 -2.26
C GLU A 164 -9.25 -13.23 -3.74
N ALA A 165 -9.75 -12.03 -4.02
CA ALA A 165 -10.01 -11.59 -5.38
C ALA A 165 -8.73 -11.47 -6.21
N LEU A 166 -7.64 -10.97 -5.62
CA LEU A 166 -6.34 -10.90 -6.29
C LEU A 166 -5.72 -12.28 -6.44
N ALA A 167 -5.81 -13.16 -5.44
CA ALA A 167 -5.37 -14.56 -5.58
C ALA A 167 -6.08 -15.26 -6.75
N ALA A 168 -7.39 -15.06 -6.89
CA ALA A 168 -8.20 -15.67 -7.94
C ALA A 168 -7.85 -15.18 -9.35
N ARG A 169 -7.28 -13.97 -9.48
CA ARG A 169 -7.05 -13.31 -10.77
C ARG A 169 -5.60 -13.35 -11.24
N LEU A 170 -4.65 -13.35 -10.32
CA LEU A 170 -3.22 -13.27 -10.61
C LEU A 170 -2.60 -14.65 -10.88
N ALA A 171 -1.58 -14.69 -11.73
CA ALA A 171 -0.86 -15.92 -12.03
C ALA A 171 -0.07 -16.42 -10.79
N PRO A 172 0.02 -17.74 -10.56
CA PRO A 172 0.94 -18.30 -9.56
C PRO A 172 2.38 -17.78 -9.78
N GLY A 173 3.08 -17.53 -8.68
CA GLY A 173 4.39 -16.86 -8.67
C GLY A 173 4.30 -15.32 -8.58
N SER A 174 3.10 -14.74 -8.66
CA SER A 174 2.88 -13.33 -8.29
C SER A 174 3.29 -13.09 -6.84
N GLY A 175 3.72 -11.88 -6.52
CA GLY A 175 4.20 -11.54 -5.18
C GLY A 175 3.53 -10.29 -4.61
N TRP A 176 3.41 -10.20 -3.29
CA TRP A 176 2.82 -9.05 -2.62
C TRP A 176 3.74 -8.52 -1.53
N GLY A 177 4.16 -7.27 -1.69
CA GLY A 177 4.90 -6.50 -0.69
C GLY A 177 3.98 -5.70 0.21
N ILE A 178 4.11 -5.89 1.53
CA ILE A 178 3.17 -5.35 2.52
C ILE A 178 3.94 -4.57 3.58
N THR A 179 3.44 -3.39 3.91
CA THR A 179 3.68 -2.77 5.23
C THR A 179 2.36 -2.43 5.91
N HIS A 180 2.31 -2.56 7.23
CA HIS A 180 1.10 -2.33 8.04
C HIS A 180 1.47 -1.92 9.47
N LEU A 181 0.66 -1.10 10.14
CA LEU A 181 0.85 -0.74 11.55
C LEU A 181 0.59 -1.92 12.48
N SER A 182 1.39 -2.06 13.54
CA SER A 182 1.23 -3.09 14.58
C SER A 182 1.06 -2.44 15.95
N GLY A 183 0.10 -2.92 16.76
CA GLY A 183 -0.15 -2.44 18.12
C GLY A 183 -0.63 -0.99 18.31
N MET A 184 -0.60 -0.15 17.26
CA MET A 184 -0.94 1.29 17.32
C MET A 184 -2.45 1.57 17.28
N ASN A 185 -3.26 0.77 17.98
CA ASN A 185 -4.73 0.89 17.98
C ASN A 185 -5.19 2.29 18.40
N GLY A 186 -4.60 2.87 19.45
CA GLY A 186 -4.97 4.22 19.91
C GLY A 186 -4.73 5.29 18.85
N ALA A 187 -3.61 5.24 18.13
CA ALA A 187 -3.35 6.14 17.00
C ALA A 187 -4.35 5.91 15.85
N ALA A 188 -4.70 4.65 15.59
CA ALA A 188 -5.66 4.28 14.56
C ALA A 188 -7.07 4.81 14.86
N ASP A 189 -7.51 4.67 16.11
CA ASP A 189 -8.78 5.21 16.61
C ASP A 189 -8.81 6.74 16.47
N VAL A 190 -7.76 7.43 16.93
CA VAL A 190 -7.67 8.90 16.82
C VAL A 190 -7.76 9.37 15.37
N TYR A 191 -7.07 8.71 14.44
CA TYR A 191 -7.16 9.07 13.03
C TYR A 191 -8.59 8.85 12.50
N THR A 192 -9.15 7.67 12.78
CA THR A 192 -10.49 7.26 12.32
C THR A 192 -11.55 8.22 12.82
N ASP A 193 -11.59 8.49 14.12
CA ASP A 193 -12.55 9.38 14.75
C ASP A 193 -12.47 10.78 14.15
N GLN A 194 -11.26 11.35 14.06
CA GLN A 194 -11.07 12.70 13.51
C GLN A 194 -11.42 12.80 12.03
N ALA A 195 -11.17 11.76 11.24
CA ALA A 195 -11.51 11.74 9.82
C ALA A 195 -13.02 11.61 9.61
N GLN A 196 -13.68 10.71 10.36
CA GLN A 196 -15.13 10.49 10.27
C GLN A 196 -15.93 11.67 10.81
N GLU A 197 -15.50 12.32 11.90
CA GLU A 197 -16.08 13.58 12.40
C GLU A 197 -16.08 14.68 11.33
N GLN A 198 -15.13 14.63 10.40
CA GLN A 198 -15.01 15.60 9.31
C GLN A 198 -15.74 15.15 8.04
N GLY A 199 -16.40 13.98 8.06
CA GLY A 199 -17.17 13.43 6.95
C GLY A 199 -16.37 12.58 5.96
N ALA A 200 -15.15 12.14 6.32
CA ALA A 200 -14.40 11.18 5.51
C ALA A 200 -14.95 9.77 5.71
N ASP A 201 -15.16 9.04 4.62
CA ASP A 201 -15.39 7.59 4.66
C ASP A 201 -14.04 6.87 4.65
N THR A 202 -13.37 6.89 5.80
CA THR A 202 -12.09 6.21 6.01
C THR A 202 -12.00 5.69 7.44
N ARG A 203 -11.08 4.76 7.63
CA ARG A 203 -10.72 4.19 8.92
C ARG A 203 -9.25 3.81 8.90
N LEU A 204 -8.71 3.53 10.08
CA LEU A 204 -7.42 2.89 10.26
C LEU A 204 -7.60 1.74 11.25
N VAL A 205 -7.06 0.58 10.92
CA VAL A 205 -7.10 -0.63 11.73
C VAL A 205 -5.67 -1.11 11.87
N ALA A 206 -5.09 -0.98 13.06
CA ALA A 206 -3.80 -1.61 13.37
C ALA A 206 -4.04 -3.11 13.61
N ARG A 207 -3.06 -3.95 13.26
CA ARG A 207 -3.21 -5.41 13.32
C ARG A 207 -1.94 -6.06 13.82
N GLU A 208 -2.11 -7.26 14.37
CA GLU A 208 -1.02 -8.17 14.65
C GLU A 208 -0.61 -8.93 13.38
N ALA A 209 0.70 -9.23 13.27
CA ALA A 209 1.26 -9.93 12.12
C ALA A 209 0.59 -11.29 11.85
N ASP A 210 0.21 -12.00 12.91
CA ASP A 210 -0.40 -13.33 12.82
C ASP A 210 -1.78 -13.31 12.17
N GLY A 211 -2.60 -12.29 12.49
CA GLY A 211 -3.93 -12.12 11.89
C GLY A 211 -3.82 -11.87 10.39
N LEU A 212 -2.96 -10.93 10.00
CA LEU A 212 -2.77 -10.60 8.59
C LEU A 212 -2.14 -11.77 7.81
N ARG A 213 -1.13 -12.44 8.37
CA ARG A 213 -0.51 -13.64 7.79
C ARG A 213 -1.54 -14.72 7.50
N LYS A 214 -2.43 -15.00 8.45
CA LYS A 214 -3.46 -16.05 8.31
C LYS A 214 -4.38 -15.78 7.11
N VAL A 215 -4.84 -14.54 6.93
CA VAL A 215 -5.68 -14.15 5.78
C VAL A 215 -4.99 -14.44 4.43
N PHE A 216 -3.71 -14.11 4.34
CA PHE A 216 -2.90 -14.37 3.15
C PHE A 216 -2.70 -15.87 2.90
N GLU A 217 -2.32 -16.63 3.93
CA GLU A 217 -2.07 -18.07 3.83
C GLU A 217 -3.34 -18.86 3.49
N GLU A 218 -4.49 -18.51 4.06
CA GLU A 218 -5.79 -19.11 3.73
C GLU A 218 -6.21 -18.87 2.27
N SER A 219 -5.74 -17.77 1.67
CA SER A 219 -5.97 -17.40 0.27
C SER A 219 -4.89 -17.91 -0.70
N GLY A 220 -3.98 -18.78 -0.25
CA GLY A 220 -2.95 -19.40 -1.10
C GLY A 220 -1.67 -18.58 -1.29
N TRP A 221 -1.47 -17.53 -0.49
CA TRP A 221 -0.23 -16.76 -0.45
C TRP A 221 0.71 -17.31 0.62
N ARG A 222 1.92 -17.68 0.21
CA ARG A 222 2.98 -18.01 1.15
C ARG A 222 3.57 -16.73 1.74
N TRP A 223 3.54 -16.59 3.06
CA TRP A 223 4.11 -15.44 3.77
C TRP A 223 5.63 -15.58 3.96
N HIS A 224 6.36 -14.50 3.69
CA HIS A 224 7.80 -14.37 3.93
C HIS A 224 8.06 -13.11 4.75
N VAL A 225 8.79 -13.26 5.84
CA VAL A 225 9.17 -12.12 6.68
C VAL A 225 10.26 -11.32 5.98
N SER A 226 10.09 -9.99 5.85
CA SER A 226 11.12 -9.11 5.28
C SER A 226 11.76 -8.26 6.38
N PRO A 227 13.10 -8.24 6.51
CA PRO A 227 13.78 -7.27 7.38
C PRO A 227 13.78 -5.85 6.76
N PRO A 228 13.89 -4.77 7.57
CA PRO A 228 14.04 -4.79 9.02
C PRO A 228 12.67 -4.86 9.73
N ASN A 229 12.52 -5.87 10.59
CA ASN A 229 11.49 -5.93 11.64
C ASN A 229 12.08 -5.60 13.02
N ASP A 230 13.24 -4.93 13.07
CA ASP A 230 13.87 -4.52 14.32
C ASP A 230 13.31 -3.14 14.74
N PRO A 231 12.49 -3.09 15.79
CA PRO A 231 11.84 -1.86 16.21
C PRO A 231 12.70 -0.91 17.04
N GLY A 232 13.88 -1.34 17.52
CA GLY A 232 14.49 -0.68 18.68
C GLY A 232 13.57 -0.75 19.92
N ARG A 233 13.14 0.41 20.47
CA ARG A 233 12.35 0.52 21.72
C ARG A 233 10.81 0.52 21.53
N GLY A 234 10.28 -0.14 20.49
CA GLY A 234 8.83 -0.12 20.21
C GLY A 234 8.33 -1.43 19.61
N GLU A 235 7.08 -1.44 19.16
CA GLU A 235 6.53 -2.53 18.34
C GLU A 235 6.80 -2.24 16.86
N PRO A 236 7.43 -3.16 16.10
CA PRO A 236 7.79 -2.89 14.71
C PRO A 236 6.54 -2.85 13.84
N PRO A 237 6.55 -2.15 12.70
CA PRO A 237 5.49 -2.35 11.73
C PRO A 237 5.55 -3.79 11.21
N ILE A 238 4.44 -4.30 10.69
CA ILE A 238 4.47 -5.51 9.88
C ILE A 238 5.16 -5.15 8.56
N ALA A 239 6.18 -5.91 8.18
CA ALA A 239 6.80 -5.85 6.86
C ALA A 239 6.97 -7.27 6.30
N ALA A 240 6.43 -7.51 5.12
CA ALA A 240 6.41 -8.83 4.52
C ALA A 240 6.46 -8.81 3.01
N LEU A 241 6.95 -9.92 2.46
CA LEU A 241 6.79 -10.31 1.07
C LEU A 241 5.97 -11.58 1.05
N THR A 242 5.08 -11.74 0.09
CA THR A 242 4.33 -12.98 -0.09
C THR A 242 4.49 -13.49 -1.52
N THR A 243 4.28 -14.79 -1.71
CA THR A 243 4.26 -15.41 -3.04
C THR A 243 2.99 -16.22 -3.20
N LEU A 244 2.22 -15.97 -4.26
CA LEU A 244 1.05 -16.76 -4.61
C LEU A 244 1.48 -18.14 -5.11
N THR A 245 1.21 -19.21 -4.36
CA THR A 245 1.63 -20.57 -4.74
C THR A 245 0.61 -21.29 -5.63
N GLY A 246 -0.63 -20.80 -5.64
CA GLY A 246 -1.74 -21.34 -6.43
C GLY A 246 -3.07 -21.07 -5.73
N THR A 247 -4.14 -20.89 -6.49
CA THR A 247 -5.48 -20.75 -5.94
C THR A 247 -5.93 -22.10 -5.38
N SER A 248 -6.24 -22.18 -4.09
CA SER A 248 -7.22 -23.14 -3.61
C SER A 248 -8.54 -22.76 -4.27
N ARG A 249 -8.85 -23.32 -5.45
CA ARG A 249 -10.21 -23.22 -5.97
C ARG A 249 -11.07 -24.08 -5.05
N PRO A 250 -12.06 -23.52 -4.33
CA PRO A 250 -13.17 -24.36 -3.91
C PRO A 250 -13.87 -24.80 -5.22
N CYS A 251 -14.06 -26.11 -5.36
CA CYS A 251 -14.89 -26.69 -6.42
C CYS A 251 -16.34 -26.17 -6.33
#